data_AF-A0A9D2IKG6-F1
#
_entry.id   AF-A0A9D2IKG6-F1
#
_cell.length_a   1.000
_cell.length_b   1.000
_cell.length_c   1.000
_cell.angle_alpha   90.00
_cell.angle_beta   90.00
_cell.angle_gamma   90.00
#
_symmetry.space_group_name_H-M   'P 1'
#
loop_
_entity.id
_entity.type
_entity.pdbx_description
1 polymer ?
#
loop_
_entity_poly.entity_id
_entity_poly.type
_entity_poly.pdbx_seq_one_letter_code
_entity_poly.pdbx_strand_id
1 'polypeptide(L)'
;MDKEDILVRSRNDNRKGDEREVQNRTNAELFSYWIVIVILFVTALLSDAGVIGGEIFINGRSFLFKDFVWLLNFLSLSCEFG
;
A
#
# COMPACT_ATOMS: atom_id res chain seq x y z
N MET A 1 -36.19 -30.74 -15.27
CA MET A 1 -35.23 -29.76 -14.70
C MET A 1 -33.88 -30.14 -15.27
N ASP A 2 -33.43 -29.41 -16.28
CA ASP A 2 -32.26 -29.80 -17.07
C ASP A 2 -30.96 -29.50 -16.30
N LYS A 3 -30.08 -30.50 -16.27
CA LYS A 3 -28.78 -30.41 -15.57
C LYS A 3 -27.89 -29.29 -16.13
N GLU A 4 -28.09 -28.91 -17.39
CA GLU A 4 -27.35 -27.83 -18.04
C GLU A 4 -27.72 -26.45 -17.48
N ASP A 5 -29.00 -26.19 -17.19
CA ASP A 5 -29.44 -24.93 -16.58
C ASP A 5 -28.86 -24.72 -15.18
N ILE A 6 -28.70 -25.81 -14.43
CA ILE A 6 -28.12 -25.79 -13.07
C ILE A 6 -26.62 -25.48 -13.14
N LEU A 7 -25.91 -26.05 -14.11
CA LEU A 7 -24.48 -25.79 -14.33
C LEU A 7 -24.22 -24.35 -14.79
N VAL A 8 -25.07 -23.81 -15.68
CA VAL A 8 -24.95 -22.42 -16.14
C VAL A 8 -25.23 -21.43 -15.01
N ARG A 9 -26.24 -21.69 -14.17
CA ARG A 9 -26.50 -20.88 -12.96
C ARG A 9 -25.33 -20.92 -11.98
N SER A 10 -24.83 -22.10 -11.64
CA SER A 10 -23.70 -22.25 -10.72
C SER A 10 -22.44 -21.53 -11.21
N ARG A 11 -22.16 -21.57 -12.52
CA ARG A 11 -21.01 -20.88 -13.11
C ARG A 11 -21.16 -19.36 -13.08
N ASN A 12 -22.37 -18.84 -13.30
CA ASN A 12 -22.65 -17.39 -13.22
C ASN A 12 -22.62 -16.87 -11.78
N ASP A 13 -23.12 -17.66 -10.82
CA ASP A 13 -23.11 -17.29 -9.40
C ASP A 13 -21.67 -17.31 -8.83
N ASN A 14 -20.84 -18.29 -9.23
CA ASN A 14 -19.43 -18.33 -8.84
C ASN A 14 -18.60 -17.20 -9.47
N ARG A 15 -18.92 -16.75 -10.70
CA ARG A 15 -18.20 -15.66 -11.36
C ARG A 15 -18.29 -14.35 -10.57
N LYS A 16 -19.45 -14.04 -9.99
CA LYS A 16 -19.63 -12.87 -9.11
C LYS A 16 -18.93 -13.01 -7.76
N GLY A 17 -18.78 -14.24 -7.26
CA GLY A 17 -18.03 -14.54 -6.04
C GLY A 17 -16.54 -14.28 -6.22
N ASP A 18 -15.96 -14.80 -7.31
CA ASP A 18 -14.55 -14.59 -7.67
C ASP A 18 -14.23 -13.11 -7.91
N GLU A 19 -15.09 -12.38 -8.64
CA GLU A 19 -14.90 -10.94 -8.88
C GLU A 19 -14.89 -10.13 -7.56
N ARG A 20 -15.71 -10.54 -6.57
CA ARG A 20 -15.74 -9.92 -5.24
C ARG A 20 -14.53 -10.27 -4.40
N GLU A 21 -14.05 -11.51 -4.44
CA GLU A 21 -12.82 -11.89 -3.71
C GLU A 21 -11.59 -11.19 -4.28
N VAL A 22 -11.50 -11.07 -5.60
CA VAL A 22 -10.45 -10.29 -6.28
C VAL A 22 -10.52 -8.83 -5.86
N GLN A 23 -11.71 -8.20 -5.91
CA GLN A 23 -11.87 -6.82 -5.42
C GLN A 23 -11.50 -6.65 -3.94
N ASN A 24 -11.87 -7.60 -3.08
CA ASN A 24 -11.51 -7.53 -1.66
C ASN A 24 -10.01 -7.66 -1.44
N ARG A 25 -9.30 -8.53 -2.18
CA ARG A 25 -7.84 -8.61 -2.12
C ARG A 25 -7.19 -7.31 -2.60
N THR A 26 -7.61 -6.79 -3.74
CA THR A 26 -7.08 -5.52 -4.26
C THR A 26 -7.35 -4.37 -3.29
N ASN A 27 -8.53 -4.30 -2.69
CA ASN A 27 -8.86 -3.28 -1.69
C ASN A 27 -8.06 -3.44 -0.39
N ALA A 28 -7.81 -4.67 0.07
CA ALA A 28 -7.00 -4.93 1.25
C ALA A 28 -5.53 -4.54 1.04
N GLU A 29 -4.99 -4.81 -0.16
CA GLU A 29 -3.65 -4.38 -0.55
C GLU A 29 -3.56 -2.84 -0.62
N LEU A 30 -4.50 -2.20 -1.32
CA LEU A 30 -4.59 -0.73 -1.40
C LEU A 30 -4.70 -0.09 -0.01
N PHE A 31 -5.53 -0.63 0.87
CA PHE A 31 -5.69 -0.13 2.24
C PHE A 31 -4.40 -0.29 3.06
N SER A 32 -3.68 -1.39 2.87
CA SER A 32 -2.39 -1.62 3.53
C SER A 32 -1.32 -0.64 3.06
N TYR A 33 -1.26 -0.34 1.76
CA TYR A 33 -0.37 0.68 1.22
C TYR A 33 -0.69 2.08 1.76
N TRP A 34 -1.98 2.43 1.83
CA TRP A 34 -2.44 3.70 2.37
C TRP A 34 -2.01 3.92 3.82
N ILE A 35 -2.10 2.89 4.66
CA ILE A 35 -1.64 2.95 6.06
C ILE A 35 -0.14 3.24 6.13
N VAL A 36 0.66 2.59 5.29
CA VAL A 36 2.11 2.80 5.26
C VAL A 36 2.44 4.24 4.88
N ILE A 37 1.75 4.83 3.91
CA ILE A 37 1.93 6.24 3.53
C ILE A 37 1.62 7.17 4.69
N VAL A 38 0.51 6.95 5.41
CA VAL A 38 0.16 7.78 6.58
C VAL A 38 1.24 7.71 7.65
N ILE A 39 1.77 6.52 7.94
CA ILE A 39 2.84 6.33 8.92
C ILE A 39 4.12 7.06 8.48
N LEU A 40 4.50 6.93 7.20
CA LEU A 40 5.67 7.63 6.66
C LEU A 40 5.50 9.15 6.71
N PHE A 41 4.29 9.66 6.45
CA PHE A 41 4.00 11.09 6.49
C PHE A 41 4.08 11.64 7.92
N VAL A 42 3.47 10.95 8.89
CA VAL A 42 3.57 11.32 10.31
C VAL A 42 5.02 11.28 10.78
N THR A 43 5.80 10.28 10.35
CA THR A 43 7.23 10.17 10.69
C THR A 43 8.03 11.35 10.12
N ALA A 44 7.72 11.79 8.90
CA ALA A 44 8.35 12.97 8.29
C ALA A 44 8.06 14.24 9.11
N LEU A 45 6.80 14.46 9.50
CA LEU A 45 6.41 15.61 10.32
C LEU A 45 7.09 15.61 11.69
N LEU A 46 7.16 14.45 12.35
CA LEU A 46 7.85 14.30 13.63
C LEU A 46 9.36 14.53 13.50
N SER A 47 9.94 14.17 12.35
CA SER A 47 11.34 14.44 12.08
C SER A 47 11.61 15.93 11.81
N ASP A 48 10.70 16.60 11.10
CA ASP A 48 10.74 18.05 10.89
C ASP A 48 10.59 18.84 12.19
N ALA A 49 9.73 18.38 13.09
CA ALA A 49 9.54 18.96 14.42
C ALA A 49 10.70 18.66 15.40
N GLY A 50 11.68 17.86 14.99
CA GLY A 50 12.84 17.48 15.81
C GLY A 50 12.52 16.48 16.93
N VAL A 51 11.34 15.84 16.90
CA VAL A 51 10.94 14.79 17.87
C VAL A 51 11.71 13.49 17.61
N ILE A 52 11.94 13.17 16.34
CA ILE A 52 12.64 11.96 15.88
C ILE A 52 13.79 12.39 14.96
N GLY A 53 15.00 11.93 15.22
CA GLY A 53 16.15 12.33 14.41
C GLY A 53 17.36 11.44 14.60
N GLY A 54 18.38 11.72 13.81
CA GLY A 54 19.62 10.97 13.79
C GLY A 54 20.32 11.10 12.45
N GLU A 55 21.40 10.34 12.33
CA GLU A 55 22.16 10.20 11.09
C GLU A 55 22.04 8.78 10.56
N ILE A 56 21.80 8.68 9.25
CA ILE A 56 21.78 7.42 8.53
C ILE A 56 23.12 7.29 7.82
N PHE A 57 23.82 6.20 8.13
CA PHE A 57 25.12 5.91 7.54
C PHE A 57 25.00 4.82 6.49
N ILE A 58 25.31 5.16 5.24
CA ILE A 58 25.30 4.23 4.10
C ILE A 58 26.63 4.35 3.37
N ASN A 59 27.40 3.25 3.35
CA ASN A 59 28.63 3.12 2.57
C ASN A 59 29.60 4.31 2.71
N GLY A 60 29.88 4.74 3.94
CA GLY A 60 30.81 5.85 4.20
C GLY A 60 30.19 7.24 4.13
N ARG A 61 28.91 7.37 3.77
CA ARG A 61 28.21 8.64 3.68
C ARG A 61 27.17 8.75 4.80
N SER A 62 27.14 9.91 5.45
CA SER A 62 26.11 10.26 6.44
C SER A 62 25.03 11.11 5.76
N PHE A 63 23.78 10.81 6.08
CA PHE A 63 22.59 11.53 5.66
C PHE A 63 21.76 11.88 6.88
N LEU A 64 21.09 13.03 6.87
CA LEU A 64 20.14 13.33 7.93
C LEU A 64 18.94 12.39 7.81
N PHE A 65 18.50 11.86 8.95
CA PHE A 65 17.32 11.00 9.03
C PHE A 65 16.08 11.66 8.39
N LYS A 66 15.92 12.98 8.62
CA LYS A 66 14.86 13.80 8.01
C LYS A 66 14.85 13.68 6.48
N ASP A 67 16.00 13.90 5.85
CA ASP A 67 16.11 13.91 4.38
C ASP A 67 15.78 12.53 3.79
N PHE A 68 16.18 11.47 4.48
CA PHE A 68 15.87 10.10 4.09
C PHE A 68 14.37 9.77 4.21
N VAL A 69 13.71 10.21 5.28
CA VAL A 69 12.26 9.98 5.45
C VAL A 69 11.44 10.77 4.43
N TRP A 70 11.87 11.99 4.08
CA TRP A 70 11.26 12.75 2.99
C TRP A 70 11.42 12.08 1.64
N LEU A 71 12.60 11.52 1.35
CA LEU A 71 12.84 10.75 0.14
C LEU A 71 11.91 9.52 0.06
N LEU A 72 11.73 8.79 1.17
CA LEU A 72 10.82 7.63 1.22
C LEU A 72 9.36 8.03 0.96
N ASN A 73 8.91 9.16 1.49
CA ASN A 73 7.57 9.69 1.20
C ASN A 73 7.40 10.01 -0.30
N PHE A 74 8.39 10.67 -0.89
CA PHE A 74 8.37 11.02 -2.31
C PHE A 74 8.35 9.77 -3.22
N LEU A 75 9.15 8.76 -2.89
CA LEU A 75 9.16 7.47 -3.61
C LEU A 75 7.84 6.72 -3.46
N SER A 76 7.25 6.71 -2.26
CA SER A 76 5.96 6.05 -2.01
C SER A 76 4.83 6.70 -2.84
N LEU A 77 4.79 8.03 -2.89
CA LEU A 77 3.85 8.76 -3.75
C LEU A 77 4.09 8.47 -5.24
N SER A 78 5.35 8.44 -5.68
CA SER A 78 5.67 8.13 -7.08
C SER A 78 5.28 6.71 -7.48
N CYS A 79 5.28 5.76 -6.54
CA CYS A 79 4.87 4.38 -6.77
C CYS A 79 3.34 4.21 -6.83
N GLU A 80 2.58 4.99 -6.04
CA GLU A 80 1.11 4.92 -6.06
C GLU A 80 0.48 5.75 -7.20
N PHE A 81 1.11 6.86 -7.61
CA PHE A 81 0.55 7.79 -8.59
C PHE A 81 1.24 7.78 -9.97
N GLY A 82 2.29 6.97 -10.14
CA GLY A 82 3.03 6.81 -11.40
C GLY A 82 2.69 5.51 -12.11
#